data_AF-A0A1A8R176-F1
#
_entry.id   AF-A0A1A8R176-F1
#
_cell.length_a   1.000
_cell.length_b   1.000
_cell.length_c   1.000
_cell.angle_alpha   90.00
_cell.angle_beta   90.00
_cell.angle_gamma   90.00
#
_symmetry.space_group_name_H-M   'P 1'
#
loop_
_entity.id
_entity.type
_entity.pdbx_description
1 polymer ?
#
loop_
_entity_poly.entity_id
_entity_poly.type
_entity_poly.pdbx_seq_one_letter_code
_entity_poly.pdbx_strand_id
1 'polypeptide(L)'
;RKLRISGVDLDLWIGETISSALWMPRSLLTELHLTLSGFYEKGSKLLVDGLENSHCKLEALSLSGYGLSEEMQKRFASAIESLIPNLKELEL
;
A
#
# COMPACT_ATOMS: atom_id res chain seq x y z
N ARG A 1 -12.00 1.02 -8.33
CA ARG A 1 -11.06 1.84 -9.14
C ARG A 1 -9.66 1.34 -8.89
N LYS A 2 -8.78 1.53 -9.87
CA LYS A 2 -7.44 0.96 -9.86
C LYS A 2 -6.38 2.05 -9.94
N LEU A 3 -5.39 1.97 -9.06
CA LEU A 3 -4.19 2.78 -9.10
C LEU A 3 -3.00 1.86 -9.45
N ARG A 4 -2.28 2.21 -10.50
CA ARG A 4 -1.02 1.57 -10.88
C ARG A 4 0.07 2.61 -10.90
N ILE A 5 1.13 2.34 -10.16
CA ILE A 5 2.33 3.17 -10.10
C ILE A 5 3.51 2.22 -10.31
N SER A 6 4.38 2.53 -11.27
CA SER A 6 5.55 1.69 -11.52
C SER A 6 6.81 2.50 -11.78
N GLY A 7 7.95 2.02 -11.30
CA GLY A 7 9.25 2.65 -11.57
C GLY A 7 9.43 3.98 -10.88
N VAL A 8 8.77 4.19 -9.74
CA VAL A 8 8.93 5.41 -8.93
C VAL A 8 9.32 5.05 -7.51
N ASP A 9 9.98 5.99 -6.86
CA ASP A 9 10.33 5.88 -5.46
C ASP A 9 9.15 6.33 -4.60
N LEU A 10 8.74 5.47 -3.66
CA LEU A 10 7.74 5.78 -2.64
C LEU A 10 8.31 6.78 -1.64
N ASP A 11 8.39 8.02 -2.09
CA ASP A 11 8.75 9.17 -1.28
C ASP A 11 7.57 9.62 -0.40
N LEU A 12 7.78 10.71 0.34
CA LEU A 12 6.76 11.23 1.25
C LEU A 12 5.48 11.62 0.50
N TRP A 13 5.60 12.27 -0.66
CA TRP A 13 4.46 12.81 -1.40
C TRP A 13 3.58 11.72 -1.99
N ILE A 14 4.20 10.68 -2.59
CA ILE A 14 3.48 9.53 -3.11
C ILE A 14 2.85 8.74 -1.96
N GLY A 15 3.59 8.56 -0.85
CA GLY A 15 3.07 7.92 0.37
C GLY A 15 1.82 8.62 0.92
N GLU A 16 1.87 9.95 1.08
CA GLU A 16 0.73 10.75 1.55
C GLU A 16 -0.47 10.67 0.60
N THR A 17 -0.22 10.70 -0.70
CA THR A 17 -1.26 10.63 -1.73
C THR A 17 -2.01 9.30 -1.67
N ILE A 18 -1.28 8.18 -1.60
CA ILE A 18 -1.88 6.85 -1.51
C ILE A 18 -2.59 6.68 -0.17
N SER A 19 -1.94 7.05 0.94
CA SER A 19 -2.49 6.93 2.29
C SER A 19 -3.80 7.71 2.43
N SER A 20 -3.85 8.95 1.93
CA SER A 20 -5.06 9.77 1.90
C SER A 20 -6.19 9.09 1.12
N ALA A 21 -5.88 8.48 -0.03
CA ALA A 21 -6.87 7.75 -0.81
C ALA A 21 -7.38 6.49 -0.10
N LEU A 22 -6.54 5.82 0.72
CA LEU A 22 -6.95 4.64 1.50
C LEU A 22 -7.80 5.03 2.74
N TRP A 23 -7.54 6.19 3.32
CA TRP A 23 -8.25 6.71 4.50
C TRP A 23 -9.65 7.24 4.20
N MET A 24 -9.90 7.71 2.98
CA MET A 24 -11.19 8.33 2.65
C MET A 24 -12.34 7.30 2.67
N PRO A 25 -13.40 7.49 3.49
CA PRO A 25 -14.52 6.54 3.56
C PRO A 25 -15.27 6.35 2.23
N ARG A 26 -15.23 7.38 1.37
CA ARG A 26 -15.82 7.39 0.02
C ARG A 26 -14.81 7.06 -1.07
N SER A 27 -13.62 6.59 -0.70
CA SER A 27 -12.65 6.11 -1.68
C SER A 27 -13.28 5.01 -2.51
N LEU A 28 -13.08 5.14 -3.82
CA LEU A 28 -13.46 4.12 -4.79
C LEU A 28 -12.26 3.23 -5.14
N LEU A 29 -11.12 3.41 -4.46
CA LEU A 29 -9.91 2.63 -4.72
C LEU A 29 -10.11 1.21 -4.18
N THR A 30 -10.08 0.26 -5.10
CA THR A 30 -10.27 -1.17 -4.84
C THR A 30 -9.03 -1.98 -5.24
N GLU A 31 -8.12 -1.39 -6.01
CA GLU A 31 -6.91 -2.07 -6.45
C GLU A 31 -5.72 -1.12 -6.38
N LEU A 32 -4.64 -1.58 -5.75
CA LEU A 32 -3.38 -0.86 -5.63
C LEU A 32 -2.25 -1.73 -6.17
N HIS A 33 -1.54 -1.23 -7.17
CA HIS A 33 -0.38 -1.90 -7.75
C HIS A 33 0.80 -0.95 -7.71
N LEU A 34 1.79 -1.25 -6.88
CA LEU A 34 3.06 -0.55 -6.77
C LEU A 34 4.15 -1.51 -7.23
N THR A 35 4.60 -1.38 -8.48
CA THR A 35 5.57 -2.32 -9.06
C THR A 35 6.89 -1.63 -9.39
N LEU A 36 8.00 -2.36 -9.33
CA LEU A 36 9.34 -1.81 -9.58
C LEU A 36 9.62 -0.50 -8.80
N SER A 37 9.11 -0.38 -7.57
CA SER A 37 9.12 0.88 -6.81
C SER A 37 10.15 0.87 -5.67
N GLY A 38 10.77 2.01 -5.38
CA GLY A 38 11.71 2.15 -4.25
C GLY A 38 10.97 2.47 -2.95
N PHE A 39 10.94 1.55 -1.99
CA PHE A 39 10.23 1.71 -0.72
C PHE A 39 11.13 2.36 0.33
N TYR A 40 11.06 3.69 0.45
CA TYR A 40 11.77 4.44 1.51
C TYR A 40 10.95 4.47 2.80
N GLU A 41 11.61 4.53 3.95
CA GLU A 41 10.98 4.42 5.27
C GLU A 41 9.79 5.38 5.47
N LYS A 42 9.94 6.66 5.09
CA LYS A 42 8.90 7.68 5.28
C LYS A 42 7.63 7.41 4.46
N GLY A 43 7.78 7.18 3.15
CA GLY A 43 6.64 6.90 2.28
C GLY A 43 6.00 5.53 2.57
N SER A 44 6.84 4.55 2.90
CA SER A 44 6.41 3.19 3.27
C SER A 44 5.59 3.18 4.56
N LYS A 45 5.99 3.97 5.56
CA LYS A 45 5.24 4.13 6.80
C LYS A 45 3.83 4.66 6.53
N LEU A 46 3.72 5.73 5.73
CA LEU A 46 2.42 6.31 5.39
C LEU A 46 1.52 5.34 4.62
N LEU A 47 2.12 4.54 3.72
CA LEU A 47 1.40 3.50 3.01
C LEU A 47 0.86 2.44 3.96
N VAL A 48 1.70 1.90 4.87
CA VAL A 48 1.26 0.93 5.89
C VAL A 48 0.14 1.51 6.75
N ASP A 49 0.30 2.73 7.27
CA ASP A 49 -0.71 3.40 8.10
C ASP A 49 -2.04 3.60 7.33
N GLY A 50 -1.98 3.70 6.00
CA GLY A 50 -3.15 3.72 5.12
C GLY A 50 -3.78 2.34 4.91
N LEU A 51 -2.96 1.30 4.78
CA LEU A 51 -3.41 -0.09 4.63
C LEU A 51 -4.07 -0.63 5.90
N GLU A 52 -3.57 -0.24 7.08
CA GLU A 52 -4.14 -0.58 8.39
C GLU A 52 -5.47 0.14 8.68
N ASN A 53 -5.90 1.05 7.81
CA ASN A 53 -7.15 1.77 7.99
C ASN A 53 -8.37 0.86 7.81
N SER A 54 -9.33 0.93 8.73
CA SER A 54 -10.56 0.12 8.69
C SER A 54 -11.51 0.43 7.51
N HIS A 55 -11.33 1.58 6.85
CA HIS A 55 -12.04 1.97 5.64
C HIS A 55 -11.34 1.52 4.35
N CYS A 56 -10.18 0.84 4.46
CA CYS A 56 -9.50 0.29 3.30
C CYS A 56 -10.38 -0.79 2.64
N LYS A 57 -10.69 -0.59 1.36
CA LYS A 57 -11.58 -1.45 0.55
C LYS A 57 -10.81 -2.12 -0.59
N LEU A 58 -9.51 -2.33 -0.39
CA LEU A 58 -8.70 -3.00 -1.40
C LEU A 58 -9.13 -4.46 -1.53
N GLU A 59 -9.42 -4.84 -2.76
CA GLU A 59 -9.68 -6.20 -3.21
C GLU A 59 -8.47 -6.78 -3.97
N ALA A 60 -7.58 -5.93 -4.50
CA ALA A 60 -6.32 -6.36 -5.08
C ALA A 60 -5.15 -5.50 -4.60
N LEU A 61 -4.05 -6.16 -4.23
CA LEU A 61 -2.80 -5.52 -3.85
C LEU A 61 -1.63 -6.19 -4.55
N SER A 62 -0.82 -5.41 -5.27
CA SER A 62 0.44 -5.85 -5.84
C SER A 62 1.54 -4.91 -5.35
N LEU A 63 2.54 -5.46 -4.66
CA LEU A 63 3.72 -4.74 -4.19
C LEU A 63 4.96 -5.41 -4.77
N SER A 64 5.77 -4.67 -5.50
CA SER A 64 7.04 -5.17 -6.04
C SER A 64 8.04 -4.03 -6.05
N GLY A 65 9.22 -4.25 -5.49
CA GLY A 65 10.21 -3.20 -5.37
C GLY A 65 11.36 -3.53 -4.43
N TYR A 66 12.10 -2.50 -4.04
CA TYR A 66 13.34 -2.61 -3.25
C TYR A 66 13.36 -1.58 -2.12
N GLY A 67 14.29 -1.72 -1.15
CA GLY A 67 14.52 -0.69 -0.12
C GLY A 67 13.76 -0.84 1.19
N LEU A 68 12.86 -1.84 1.32
CA LEU A 68 12.22 -2.16 2.59
C LEU A 68 13.24 -2.69 3.61
N SER A 69 13.27 -2.10 4.79
CA SER A 69 13.94 -2.68 5.96
C SER A 69 13.18 -3.91 6.47
N GLU A 70 13.84 -4.81 7.19
CA GLU A 70 13.17 -5.98 7.81
C GLU A 70 12.02 -5.59 8.74
N GLU A 71 12.16 -4.48 9.46
CA GLU A 71 11.11 -3.95 10.33
C GLU A 71 9.88 -3.54 9.50
N MET A 72 10.10 -2.81 8.40
CA MET A 72 9.00 -2.40 7.53
C MET A 72 8.34 -3.59 6.84
N GLN A 73 9.10 -4.62 6.45
CA GLN A 73 8.52 -5.86 5.90
C GLN A 73 7.55 -6.52 6.89
N LYS A 74 7.90 -6.60 8.19
CA LYS A 74 7.00 -7.14 9.23
C LYS A 74 5.73 -6.30 9.38
N ARG A 75 5.85 -4.98 9.32
CA ARG A 75 4.70 -4.08 9.36
C ARG A 75 3.78 -4.25 8.14
N PHE A 76 4.35 -4.35 6.94
CA PHE A 76 3.58 -4.66 5.73
C PHE A 76 2.87 -6.00 5.85
N ALA A 77 3.55 -7.04 6.33
CA ALA A 77 2.92 -8.35 6.53
C ALA A 77 1.70 -8.25 7.45
N SER A 78 1.83 -7.58 8.60
CA SER A 78 0.71 -7.39 9.53
C SER A 78 -0.43 -6.56 8.93
N ALA A 79 -0.11 -5.49 8.19
CA ALA A 79 -1.12 -4.70 7.50
C ALA A 79 -1.85 -5.51 6.43
N ILE A 80 -1.12 -6.32 5.65
CA ILE A 80 -1.70 -7.21 4.64
C ILE A 80 -2.59 -8.26 5.28
N GLU A 81 -2.17 -8.87 6.40
CA GLU A 81 -2.99 -9.84 7.15
C GLU A 81 -4.36 -9.28 7.53
N SER A 82 -4.42 -7.99 7.89
CA SER A 82 -5.69 -7.30 8.18
C SER A 82 -6.59 -7.13 6.95
N LEU A 83 -6.00 -7.11 5.76
CA LEU A 83 -6.70 -6.94 4.47
C LEU A 83 -7.08 -8.27 3.81
N ILE A 84 -6.45 -9.40 4.19
CA ILE A 84 -6.74 -10.73 3.64
C ILE A 84 -8.24 -11.06 3.56
N PRO A 85 -9.09 -10.74 4.56
CA PRO A 85 -10.52 -11.06 4.47
C PRO A 85 -11.24 -10.40 3.29
N ASN A 86 -10.72 -9.29 2.77
CA ASN A 86 -11.30 -8.52 1.66
C ASN A 86 -10.53 -8.70 0.34
N LEU A 87 -9.26 -9.14 0.40
CA LEU A 87 -8.42 -9.33 -0.76
C LEU A 87 -8.83 -10.57 -1.56
N LYS A 88 -8.99 -10.38 -2.87
CA LYS A 88 -9.19 -11.42 -3.89
C LYS A 88 -7.89 -11.73 -4.62
N GLU A 89 -7.00 -10.75 -4.73
CA GLU A 89 -5.71 -10.87 -5.42
C GLU A 89 -4.59 -10.25 -4.56
N LEU A 90 -3.50 -10.99 -4.39
CA LEU A 90 -2.30 -10.54 -3.69
C LEU A 90 -1.05 -10.98 -4.46
N GLU A 91 -0.17 -10.03 -4.75
CA GLU A 91 1.16 -10.24 -5.36
C GLU A 91 2.20 -9.45 -4.57
N LEU A 92 3.31 -10.09 -4.21
CA LEU A 92 4.38 -9.54 -3.35
C LEU A 92 5.77 -9.82 -3.93
#